data_AF-A0A944I6X5-F1
#
_entry.id   AF-A0A944I6X5-F1
#
_cell.length_a   1.000
_cell.length_b   1.000
_cell.length_c   1.000
_cell.angle_alpha   90.00
_cell.angle_beta   90.00
_cell.angle_gamma   90.00
#
_symmetry.space_group_name_H-M   'P 1'
#
loop_
_entity.id
_entity.type
_entity.pdbx_description
1 polymer ?
#
loop_
_entity_poly.entity_id
_entity_poly.type
_entity_poly.pdbx_seq_one_letter_code
_entity_poly.pdbx_strand_id
1 'polypeptide(L)'
;MRSAKLEHALARLETILVEVWDEYPGGGPVDHDASLLSLGVDSLTLVMLLDRLESEFHAEWDPDRPPSAFSSLRSLAESVTSEQPDGAARK
;
A
#
# COMPACT_ATOMS: atom_id res chain seq x y z
N MET A 1 17.17 -8.09 6.45
CA MET A 1 16.89 -6.68 6.07
C MET A 1 15.61 -6.54 5.22
N ARG A 2 15.35 -7.41 4.23
CA ARG A 2 14.09 -7.36 3.43
C ARG A 2 12.80 -7.38 4.29
N SER A 3 12.75 -8.20 5.33
CA SER A 3 11.60 -8.29 6.24
C SER A 3 11.34 -6.97 6.98
N ALA A 4 12.38 -6.26 7.42
CA ALA A 4 12.22 -4.98 8.13
C ALA A 4 11.68 -3.87 7.21
N LYS A 5 12.06 -3.89 5.92
CA LYS A 5 11.56 -2.94 4.92
C LYS A 5 10.08 -3.20 4.60
N LEU A 6 9.70 -4.47 4.51
CA LEU A 6 8.31 -4.88 4.31
C LEU A 6 7.42 -4.49 5.49
N GLU A 7 7.86 -4.76 6.73
CA GLU A 7 7.14 -4.38 7.95
C GLU A 7 6.93 -2.86 8.04
N HIS A 8 7.95 -2.08 7.67
CA HIS A 8 7.85 -0.61 7.64
C HIS A 8 6.86 -0.13 6.56
N ALA A 9 6.90 -0.73 5.37
CA ALA A 9 5.97 -0.42 4.29
C ALA A 9 4.53 -0.77 4.69
N LEU A 10 4.31 -1.93 5.32
CA LEU A 10 3.02 -2.37 5.84
C LEU A 10 2.46 -1.42 6.89
N ALA A 11 3.26 -1.07 7.92
CA ALA A 11 2.83 -0.14 8.96
C ALA A 11 2.45 1.22 8.38
N ARG A 12 3.16 1.65 7.35
CA ARG A 12 2.91 2.93 6.70
C ARG A 12 1.67 2.89 5.80
N LEU A 13 1.50 1.83 5.02
CA LEU A 13 0.29 1.55 4.24
C LEU A 13 -0.96 1.48 5.13
N GLU A 14 -0.87 0.82 6.29
CA GLU A 14 -1.94 0.79 7.28
C GLU A 14 -2.28 2.20 7.77
N THR A 15 -1.26 3.01 8.08
CA THR A 15 -1.47 4.40 8.50
C THR A 15 -2.20 5.21 7.42
N ILE A 16 -1.73 5.13 6.17
CA ILE A 16 -2.37 5.83 5.04
C ILE A 16 -3.81 5.36 4.90
N LEU A 17 -4.05 4.05 4.93
CA LEU A 17 -5.38 3.48 4.82
C LEU A 17 -6.29 4.04 5.91
N VAL A 18 -5.87 4.03 7.18
CA VAL A 18 -6.65 4.62 8.29
C VAL A 18 -6.87 6.12 8.12
N GLU A 19 -5.91 6.86 7.56
CA GLU A 19 -6.06 8.29 7.27
C GLU A 19 -7.09 8.59 6.16
N VAL A 20 -7.17 7.74 5.14
CA VAL A 20 -8.10 7.92 4.01
C VAL A 20 -9.46 7.29 4.26
N TRP A 21 -9.56 6.39 5.23
CA TRP A 21 -10.77 5.63 5.54
C TRP A 21 -11.61 6.39 6.58
N ASP A 22 -12.47 7.27 6.08
CA ASP A 22 -13.30 8.20 6.87
C ASP A 22 -14.21 7.48 7.90
N GLU A 23 -14.88 6.40 7.48
CA GLU A 23 -15.75 5.59 8.32
C GLU A 23 -15.13 4.25 8.70
N TYR A 24 -13.88 4.23 9.18
CA TYR A 24 -13.26 2.98 9.61
C TYR A 24 -14.04 2.35 10.79
N PRO A 25 -14.74 1.22 10.58
CA PRO A 25 -15.79 0.77 11.50
C PRO A 25 -15.27 0.06 12.75
N GLY A 26 -13.97 -0.18 12.88
CA GLY A 26 -13.44 -0.90 14.03
C GLY A 26 -12.01 -0.48 14.34
N GLY A 27 -11.77 0.09 15.53
CA GLY A 27 -10.43 0.44 16.04
C GLY A 27 -9.53 -0.75 16.36
N GLY A 28 -9.55 -1.80 15.53
CA GLY A 28 -8.67 -2.95 15.57
C GLY A 28 -7.56 -2.86 14.52
N PRO A 29 -6.58 -3.77 14.57
CA PRO A 29 -5.54 -3.84 13.56
C PRO A 29 -6.13 -4.23 12.20
N VAL A 30 -5.65 -3.60 11.13
CA VAL A 30 -6.02 -3.97 9.76
C VAL A 30 -5.35 -5.30 9.42
N ASP A 31 -6.10 -6.26 8.91
CA ASP A 31 -5.51 -7.50 8.42
C ASP A 31 -4.80 -7.23 7.07
N HIS A 32 -3.48 -7.31 7.06
CA HIS A 32 -2.67 -6.98 5.88
C HIS A 32 -2.77 -8.02 4.75
N ASP A 33 -3.21 -9.24 5.07
CA ASP A 33 -3.37 -10.34 4.10
C ASP A 33 -4.78 -10.36 3.51
N ALA A 34 -5.77 -9.87 4.27
CA ALA A 34 -7.14 -9.73 3.82
C ALA A 34 -7.29 -8.80 2.61
N SER A 35 -8.25 -9.13 1.74
CA SER A 35 -8.60 -8.29 0.60
C SER A 35 -9.21 -6.97 1.08
N LEU A 36 -8.80 -5.84 0.49
CA LEU A 36 -9.32 -4.50 0.80
C LEU A 36 -10.85 -4.44 0.69
N LEU A 37 -11.42 -5.07 -0.34
CA LEU A 37 -12.88 -5.19 -0.51
C LEU A 37 -13.55 -5.97 0.64
N SER A 38 -12.90 -7.01 1.16
CA SER A 38 -13.42 -7.80 2.30
C SER A 38 -13.32 -7.04 3.61
N LEU A 39 -12.35 -6.13 3.73
CA LEU A 39 -12.26 -5.21 4.86
C LEU A 39 -13.34 -4.12 4.81
N GLY A 40 -14.04 -3.98 3.67
CA GLY A 40 -15.06 -2.96 3.45
C GLY A 40 -14.53 -1.66 2.85
N VAL A 41 -13.32 -1.67 2.28
CA VAL A 41 -12.76 -0.51 1.58
C VAL A 41 -13.57 -0.26 0.32
N ASP A 42 -14.23 0.88 0.25
CA ASP A 42 -14.91 1.38 -0.94
C ASP A 42 -13.94 1.88 -2.01
N SER A 43 -14.44 2.00 -3.25
CA SER A 43 -13.63 2.39 -4.40
C SER A 43 -13.00 3.78 -4.25
N LEU A 44 -13.62 4.69 -3.49
CA LEU A 44 -13.08 6.03 -3.27
C LEU A 44 -11.89 5.95 -2.30
N THR A 45 -12.07 5.28 -1.16
CA THR A 45 -11.00 5.03 -0.20
C THR A 45 -9.81 4.32 -0.84
N LEU A 46 -10.08 3.34 -1.71
CA LEU A 46 -9.05 2.65 -2.49
C LEU A 46 -8.25 3.62 -3.38
N VAL A 47 -8.93 4.48 -4.14
CA VAL A 47 -8.25 5.46 -5.01
C VAL A 47 -7.40 6.43 -4.19
N MET A 48 -7.90 6.93 -3.06
CA MET A 48 -7.13 7.83 -2.19
C MET A 48 -5.93 7.14 -1.54
N LEU A 49 -6.07 5.86 -1.15
CA LEU A 49 -4.95 5.05 -0.66
C LEU A 49 -3.85 4.95 -1.73
N LEU A 50 -4.22 4.62 -2.96
CA LEU A 50 -3.27 4.44 -4.06
C LEU A 50 -2.57 5.74 -4.46
N ASP A 51 -3.30 6.85 -4.52
CA ASP A 51 -2.74 8.19 -4.79
C ASP A 51 -1.70 8.61 -3.73
N ARG A 52 -2.01 8.38 -2.43
CA ARG A 52 -1.05 8.63 -1.36
C ARG A 52 0.14 7.66 -1.39
N LEU A 53 -0.09 6.40 -1.75
CA LEU A 53 0.94 5.39 -1.87
C LEU A 53 1.96 5.75 -2.96
N GLU A 54 1.49 6.19 -4.13
CA GLU A 54 2.34 6.72 -5.22
C GLU A 54 3.19 7.89 -4.74
N SER A 55 2.54 8.89 -4.13
CA SER A 55 3.22 10.09 -3.66
C SER A 55 4.27 9.80 -2.58
N GLU A 56 4.03 8.81 -1.73
CA GLU A 56 4.89 8.58 -0.58
C GLU A 56 6.06 7.64 -0.89
N PHE A 57 5.80 6.55 -1.61
CA PHE A 57 6.82 5.58 -1.95
C PHE A 57 7.56 5.93 -3.24
N HIS A 58 7.14 7.00 -3.94
CA HIS A 58 7.59 7.32 -5.29
C HIS A 58 7.49 6.09 -6.21
N ALA A 59 6.43 5.30 -6.01
CA ALA A 59 6.18 4.10 -6.77
C ALA A 59 5.60 4.50 -8.12
N GLU A 60 6.30 4.14 -9.20
CA GLU A 60 5.76 4.24 -10.56
C GLU A 60 5.07 2.92 -10.87
N TRP A 61 3.74 2.91 -10.99
CA TRP A 61 3.05 1.67 -11.35
C TRP A 61 3.30 1.32 -12.81
N ASP A 62 3.68 0.07 -13.03
CA ASP A 62 3.77 -0.48 -14.36
C ASP A 62 2.36 -0.53 -15.00
N PRO A 63 2.20 -0.08 -16.26
CA PRO A 63 0.89 -0.07 -16.92
C PRO A 63 0.33 -1.49 -17.15
N ASP A 64 1.17 -2.52 -17.23
CA ASP A 64 0.74 -3.92 -17.27
C ASP A 64 0.42 -4.47 -15.86
N ARG A 65 0.81 -3.76 -14.80
CA ARG A 65 0.56 -4.13 -13.40
C ARG A 65 0.03 -2.94 -12.58
N PRO A 66 -1.22 -2.51 -12.83
CA PRO A 66 -1.79 -1.39 -12.12
C PRO A 66 -1.96 -1.70 -10.62
N PRO A 67 -2.00 -0.67 -9.77
CA PRO A 67 -2.14 -0.83 -8.33
C PRO A 67 -3.46 -1.53 -7.94
N SER A 68 -4.49 -1.38 -8.77
CA SER A 68 -5.78 -2.07 -8.60
C SER A 68 -5.69 -3.59 -8.78
N ALA A 69 -4.59 -4.11 -9.33
CA ALA A 69 -4.35 -5.56 -9.43
C ALA A 69 -3.96 -6.18 -8.07
N PHE A 70 -3.58 -5.37 -7.08
CA PHE A 70 -3.25 -5.85 -5.75
C PHE A 70 -4.49 -5.85 -4.86
N SER A 71 -4.83 -7.01 -4.32
CA SER A 71 -6.02 -7.17 -3.49
C SER A 71 -5.80 -6.83 -2.02
N SER A 72 -4.56 -6.83 -1.53
CA SER A 72 -4.23 -6.75 -0.10
C SER A 72 -3.06 -5.80 0.17
N LEU A 73 -2.99 -5.22 1.38
CA LEU A 73 -1.90 -4.32 1.79
C LEU A 73 -0.53 -4.99 1.71
N ARG A 74 -0.44 -6.29 2.03
CA ARG A 74 0.79 -7.07 1.88
C ARG A 74 1.29 -7.09 0.44
N SER A 75 0.43 -7.34 -0.53
CA SER A 75 0.83 -7.39 -1.94
C SER A 75 1.29 -6.02 -2.45
N LEU A 76 0.66 -4.93 -2.00
CA LEU A 76 1.11 -3.57 -2.27
C LEU A 76 2.49 -3.31 -1.66
N ALA A 77 2.68 -3.65 -0.37
CA ALA A 77 3.94 -3.52 0.33
C ALA A 77 5.07 -4.32 -0.34
N GLU A 78 4.78 -5.54 -0.78
CA GLU A 78 5.72 -6.38 -1.52
C GLU A 78 6.10 -5.76 -2.87
N SER A 79 5.16 -5.11 -3.58
CA SER A 79 5.47 -4.42 -4.84
C SER A 79 6.40 -3.23 -4.61
N VAL A 80 6.02 -2.28 -3.74
CA VAL A 80 6.81 -1.07 -3.50
C VAL A 80 8.17 -1.36 -2.85
N THR A 81 8.30 -2.48 -2.13
CA THR A 81 9.59 -2.90 -1.55
C THR A 81 10.46 -3.71 -2.51
N SER A 82 9.85 -4.39 -3.49
CA SER A 82 10.58 -5.12 -4.54
C SER A 82 11.04 -4.19 -5.67
N GLU A 83 10.33 -3.08 -5.90
CA GLU A 83 10.63 -2.06 -6.92
C GLU A 83 11.47 -0.89 -6.41
N GLN A 84 12.02 -0.96 -5.19
CA GLN A 84 13.11 -0.07 -4.82
C GLN A 84 14.43 -0.66 -5.36
N PRO A 85 14.96 -0.19 -6.50
CA PRO A 85 16.39 -0.30 -6.72
C PRO A 85 17.04 0.52 -5.61
N ASP A 86 17.76 -0.17 -4.72
CA ASP A 86 18.88 0.40 -3.99
C ASP A 86 19.82 0.99 -5.06
N GLY A 87 19.65 2.28 -5.39
CA GLY A 87 20.47 2.94 -6.38
C GLY A 87 19.73 3.85 -7.36
N ALA A 88 19.21 4.97 -6.86
CA ALA A 88 19.35 6.23 -7.59
C ALA A 88 20.85 6.64 -7.59
N ALA A 89 21.71 5.82 -8.21
CA ALA A 89 23.05 6.22 -8.61
C ALA A 89 22.92 6.94 -9.96
N ARG A 90 22.54 8.22 -9.90
CA ARG A 90 22.74 9.17 -11.00
C ARG A 90 23.44 10.40 -10.43
N LYS A 91 24.77 10.41 -10.43
CA LYS A 91 25.58 11.03 -11.49
C LYS A 91 27.07 10.97 -11.14
#